data_AF-A0A7C0UUB8-F1
#
_entry.id   AF-A0A7C0UUB8-F1
#
_cell.length_a   1.000
_cell.length_b   1.000
_cell.length_c   1.000
_cell.angle_alpha   90.00
_cell.angle_beta   90.00
_cell.angle_gamma   90.00
#
_symmetry.space_group_name_H-M   'P 1'
#
loop_
_entity.id
_entity.type
_entity.pdbx_description
1 polymer ?
#
loop_
_entity_poly.entity_id
_entity_poly.type
_entity_poly.pdbx_seq_one_letter_code
_entity_poly.pdbx_strand_id
1 'polypeptide(L)'
;MKLVVIVEGKRDKKAVSNLGFKRIITIDGKPIFKILDLLKPKDHVLILTDFDREGKKKAKKLRSLLARRRIKIEEQLRRDFSRFFRIKKIEELNSLFKEASILL
;
A
#
# COMPACT_ATOMS: atom_id res chain seq x y z
N MET A 1 8.90 15.85 0.38
CA MET A 1 8.51 14.55 -0.20
C MET A 1 7.16 14.14 0.39
N LYS A 2 6.15 13.76 -0.40
CA LYS A 2 4.86 13.30 0.15
C LYS A 2 4.62 11.86 -0.29
N LEU A 3 4.85 10.93 0.63
CA LEU A 3 4.57 9.50 0.41
C LEU A 3 3.06 9.29 0.35
N VAL A 4 2.61 8.57 -0.67
CA VAL A 4 1.23 8.10 -0.82
C VAL A 4 1.23 6.59 -0.79
N VAL A 5 0.41 6.01 0.07
CA VAL A 5 0.25 4.56 0.13
C VAL A 5 -0.98 4.16 -0.65
N ILE A 6 -0.84 3.18 -1.55
CA ILE A 6 -1.97 2.57 -2.26
C ILE A 6 -2.21 1.18 -1.66
N VAL A 7 -3.44 0.94 -1.21
CA VAL A 7 -3.89 -0.34 -0.62
C VAL A 7 -5.13 -0.86 -1.36
N GLU A 8 -5.52 -2.11 -1.16
CA GLU A 8 -6.68 -2.67 -1.87
C GLU A 8 -7.99 -2.09 -1.32
N GLY A 9 -8.25 -2.30 -0.03
CA GLY A 9 -9.54 -2.01 0.57
C GLY A 9 -9.51 -1.06 1.77
N LYS A 10 -10.70 -0.77 2.31
CA LYS A 10 -10.87 0.08 3.51
C LYS A 10 -10.26 -0.54 4.76
N ARG A 11 -10.26 -1.87 4.88
CA ARG A 11 -9.66 -2.59 6.01
C ARG A 11 -8.14 -2.44 6.04
N ASP A 12 -7.50 -2.61 4.88
CA ASP A 12 -6.06 -2.37 4.72
C ASP A 12 -5.69 -0.93 5.02
N LYS A 13 -6.51 0.02 4.56
CA LYS A 13 -6.31 1.44 4.88
C LYS A 13 -6.29 1.67 6.39
N LYS A 14 -7.19 1.03 7.14
CA LYS A 14 -7.22 1.15 8.61
C LYS A 14 -5.94 0.56 9.21
N ALA A 15 -5.56 -0.65 8.80
CA ALA A 15 -4.35 -1.32 9.29
C ALA A 15 -3.08 -0.49 9.06
N VAL A 16 -2.91 0.05 7.84
CA VAL A 16 -1.78 0.90 7.46
C VAL A 16 -1.86 2.28 8.11
N SER A 17 -3.06 2.82 8.36
CA SER A 17 -3.21 4.08 9.10
C SER A 17 -2.72 3.97 10.54
N ASN A 18 -2.93 2.81 11.18
CA ASN A 18 -2.46 2.56 12.55
C ASN A 18 -0.92 2.54 12.63
N LEU A 19 -0.24 2.26 11.53
CA LEU A 19 1.23 2.37 11.38
C LEU A 19 1.73 3.82 11.23
N GLY A 20 0.84 4.81 11.23
CA GLY A 20 1.20 6.23 11.11
C GLY A 20 1.20 6.79 9.68
N PHE A 21 0.84 5.98 8.67
CA PHE A 21 0.70 6.49 7.31
C PHE A 21 -0.54 7.39 7.17
N LYS A 22 -0.35 8.62 6.69
CA LYS A 22 -1.43 9.64 6.64
C LYS A 22 -2.17 9.69 5.31
N ARG A 23 -1.45 9.60 4.19
CA ARG A 23 -2.04 9.73 2.84
C ARG A 23 -2.18 8.36 2.19
N ILE A 24 -3.37 7.79 2.34
CA ILE A 24 -3.68 6.43 1.86
C ILE A 24 -4.83 6.48 0.86
N ILE A 25 -4.65 5.80 -0.27
CA ILE A 25 -5.64 5.66 -1.34
C ILE A 25 -6.01 4.19 -1.49
N THR A 26 -7.31 3.89 -1.57
CA THR A 26 -7.83 2.53 -1.78
C THR A 26 -8.12 2.26 -3.25
N ILE A 27 -7.93 1.02 -3.69
CA ILE A 27 -8.28 0.57 -5.05
C ILE A 27 -9.78 0.23 -5.15
N ASP A 28 -10.38 -0.28 -4.07
CA ASP A 28 -11.75 -0.79 -4.05
C ASP A 28 -12.79 0.18 -4.63
N GLY A 29 -13.67 -0.39 -5.46
CA GLY A 29 -14.78 0.32 -6.11
C GLY A 29 -14.34 1.32 -7.19
N LYS A 30 -13.06 1.34 -7.59
CA LYS A 30 -12.54 2.26 -8.59
C LYS A 30 -11.71 1.54 -9.65
N PRO A 31 -11.86 1.90 -10.94
CA PRO A 31 -10.88 1.49 -11.95
C PRO A 31 -9.48 1.99 -11.56
N ILE A 32 -8.47 1.11 -11.65
CA ILE A 32 -7.09 1.41 -11.23
C ILE A 32 -6.56 2.70 -11.89
N PHE A 33 -6.95 3.02 -13.12
CA PHE A 33 -6.49 4.23 -13.79
C PHE A 33 -7.02 5.53 -13.14
N LYS A 34 -8.23 5.51 -12.57
CA LYS A 34 -8.81 6.67 -11.86
C LYS A 34 -8.06 7.00 -10.57
N ILE A 35 -7.38 6.02 -9.98
CA ILE A 35 -6.57 6.21 -8.77
C ILE A 35 -5.40 7.18 -9.05
N LEU A 36 -4.85 7.15 -10.27
CA LEU A 36 -3.72 7.97 -10.66
C LEU A 36 -4.06 9.47 -10.69
N ASP A 37 -5.33 9.82 -10.88
CA ASP A 37 -5.79 11.21 -10.93
C ASP A 37 -5.79 11.86 -9.53
N LEU A 38 -5.68 11.04 -8.47
CA LEU A 38 -5.54 11.50 -7.08
C LEU A 38 -4.08 11.78 -6.69
N LEU A 39 -3.13 11.49 -7.59
CA LEU A 39 -1.70 11.67 -7.38
C LEU A 39 -1.22 12.99 -7.98
N LYS A 40 -0.25 13.61 -7.31
CA LYS A 40 0.44 14.83 -7.73
C LYS A 40 1.80 14.48 -8.32
N PRO A 41 2.36 15.30 -9.23
CA PRO A 41 3.65 15.00 -9.87
C PRO A 41 4.83 14.77 -8.92
N LYS A 42 4.83 15.42 -7.74
CA LYS A 42 5.88 15.28 -6.72
C LYS A 42 5.63 14.15 -5.71
N ASP A 43 4.56 13.36 -5.91
CA ASP A 43 4.25 12.24 -5.03
C ASP A 43 5.20 11.07 -5.27
N HIS A 44 5.53 10.38 -4.19
CA HIS A 44 6.16 9.06 -4.26
C HIS A 44 5.13 8.04 -3.80
N VAL A 45 5.07 6.90 -4.47
CA VAL A 45 4.03 5.90 -4.22
C VAL A 45 4.62 4.65 -3.62
N LEU A 46 4.13 4.28 -2.44
CA LEU A 46 4.30 2.95 -1.87
C LEU A 46 3.05 2.13 -2.18
N ILE A 47 3.22 1.01 -2.88
CA ILE A 47 2.13 0.06 -3.14
C ILE A 47 2.15 -0.97 -2.00
N LEU A 48 1.09 -1.05 -1.23
CA LEU A 48 0.84 -2.07 -0.20
C LEU A 48 -0.46 -2.81 -0.54
N THR A 49 -0.49 -3.48 -1.69
CA THR A 49 -1.44 -4.57 -1.94
C THR A 49 -0.97 -5.84 -1.24
N ASP A 50 -1.87 -6.81 -1.09
CA ASP A 50 -1.55 -8.11 -0.52
C ASP A 50 -0.34 -8.76 -1.23
N PHE A 51 0.42 -9.53 -0.47
CA PHE A 51 1.63 -10.22 -0.93
C PHE A 51 1.32 -11.61 -1.51
N ASP A 52 0.04 -11.92 -1.72
CA ASP A 52 -0.43 -13.10 -2.45
C ASP A 52 -0.37 -12.92 -3.98
N ARG A 53 -0.88 -13.92 -4.73
CA ARG A 53 -0.84 -13.92 -6.20
C ARG A 53 -1.66 -12.77 -6.81
N GLU A 54 -2.84 -12.49 -6.27
CA GLU A 54 -3.74 -11.47 -6.82
C GLU A 54 -3.25 -10.06 -6.49
N GLY A 55 -2.83 -9.82 -5.25
CA GLY A 55 -2.22 -8.56 -4.85
C GLY A 55 -0.94 -8.24 -5.61
N LYS A 56 -0.12 -9.26 -5.95
CA LYS A 56 1.04 -9.10 -6.86
C LYS A 56 0.64 -8.71 -8.27
N LYS A 57 -0.43 -9.26 -8.83
CA LYS A 57 -0.95 -8.84 -10.15
C LYS A 57 -1.41 -7.38 -10.13
N LYS A 58 -2.14 -6.96 -9.08
CA LYS A 58 -2.56 -5.57 -8.89
C LYS A 58 -1.36 -4.62 -8.78
N ALA A 59 -0.35 -5.00 -7.99
CA ALA A 59 0.89 -4.22 -7.88
C ALA A 59 1.61 -4.08 -9.23
N LYS A 60 1.73 -5.16 -10.01
CA LYS A 60 2.32 -5.12 -11.36
C LYS A 60 1.57 -4.15 -12.28
N LYS A 61 0.23 -4.16 -12.26
CA LYS A 61 -0.60 -3.24 -13.05
C LYS A 61 -0.41 -1.79 -12.62
N LEU A 62 -0.41 -1.52 -11.31
CA LEU A 62 -0.13 -0.18 -10.77
C LEU A 62 1.25 0.32 -11.16
N ARG A 63 2.29 -0.52 -11.06
CA ARG A 63 3.66 -0.16 -11.46
C ARG A 63 3.73 0.31 -12.91
N SER A 64 3.13 -0.45 -13.83
CA SER A 64 3.10 -0.10 -15.25
C SER A 64 2.43 1.26 -15.48
N LEU A 65 1.31 1.52 -14.83
CA LEU A 65 0.56 2.76 -14.97
C LEU A 65 1.28 3.97 -14.35
N LEU A 66 1.88 3.81 -13.18
CA LEU A 66 2.65 4.86 -12.49
C LEU A 66 3.91 5.21 -13.28
N ALA A 67 4.61 4.22 -13.83
CA ALA A 67 5.80 4.42 -14.66
C ALA A 67 5.48 5.26 -15.91
N ARG A 68 4.34 5.01 -16.57
CA ARG A 68 3.87 5.82 -17.72
C ARG A 68 3.65 7.30 -17.35
N ARG A 69 3.27 7.59 -16.11
CA ARG A 69 3.13 8.96 -15.59
C ARG A 69 4.41 9.51 -14.95
N ARG A 70 5.53 8.79 -15.02
CA ARG A 70 6.82 9.15 -14.39
C ARG A 70 6.71 9.42 -12.89
N ILE A 71 5.77 8.76 -12.22
CA ILE A 71 5.60 8.86 -10.77
C ILE A 71 6.57 7.87 -10.10
N LYS A 72 7.35 8.34 -9.14
CA LYS A 72 8.33 7.51 -8.43
C LYS A 72 7.63 6.46 -7.55
N ILE A 73 8.12 5.23 -7.61
CA ILE A 73 7.60 4.10 -6.84
C ILE A 73 8.64 3.67 -5.81
N GLU A 74 8.24 3.52 -4.55
CA GLU A 74 9.09 3.08 -3.45
C GLU A 74 9.17 1.55 -3.38
N GLU A 75 9.84 0.95 -4.36
CA GLU A 75 9.95 -0.51 -4.51
C GLU A 75 10.75 -1.19 -3.40
N GLN A 76 11.82 -0.54 -2.93
CA GLN A 76 12.65 -1.04 -1.84
C GLN A 76 11.83 -1.10 -0.55
N LEU A 77 11.09 -0.02 -0.24
CA LEU A 77 10.22 0.03 0.92
C LEU A 77 9.13 -1.05 0.89
N ARG A 78 8.53 -1.36 -0.28
CA ARG A 78 7.58 -2.50 -0.40
C ARG A 78 8.25 -3.84 -0.06
N ARG A 79 9.49 -4.06 -0.52
CA ARG A 79 10.24 -5.30 -0.22
C ARG A 79 10.56 -5.41 1.26
N ASP A 80 11.04 -4.33 1.86
CA ASP A 80 11.42 -4.29 3.27
C ASP A 80 10.19 -4.47 4.16
N PHE A 81 9.07 -3.84 3.81
CA PHE A 81 7.79 -4.04 4.49
C PHE A 81 7.38 -5.52 4.52
N SER A 82 7.41 -6.19 3.36
CA SER A 82 7.08 -7.62 3.25
C SER A 82 8.00 -8.50 4.08
N ARG A 83 9.31 -8.21 4.08
CA ARG A 83 10.32 -8.96 4.84
C ARG A 83 10.17 -8.77 6.35
N PHE A 84 9.91 -7.54 6.78
CA PHE A 84 9.82 -7.20 8.21
C PHE A 84 8.57 -7.80 8.85
N PHE A 85 7.39 -7.57 8.26
CA PHE A 85 6.13 -8.03 8.84
C PHE A 85 5.82 -9.51 8.55
N ARG A 86 6.38 -10.09 7.49
CA ARG A 86 6.19 -11.52 7.11
C ARG A 86 4.73 -11.95 6.92
N ILE A 87 3.86 -11.00 6.56
CA ILE A 87 2.42 -11.21 6.34
C ILE A 87 2.10 -11.55 4.87
N LYS A 88 0.99 -12.25 4.63
CA LYS A 88 0.44 -12.45 3.28
C LYS A 88 -0.55 -11.36 2.90
N LYS A 89 -1.46 -11.00 3.81
CA LYS A 89 -2.45 -9.94 3.63
C LYS A 89 -2.17 -8.75 4.53
N ILE A 90 -2.52 -7.55 4.06
CA ILE A 90 -2.30 -6.32 4.82
C ILE A 90 -3.15 -6.29 6.11
N GLU A 91 -4.34 -6.88 6.10
CA GLU A 91 -5.21 -6.96 7.28
C GLU A 91 -4.59 -7.71 8.47
N GLU A 92 -3.63 -8.61 8.23
CA GLU A 92 -2.91 -9.38 9.26
C GLU A 92 -2.07 -8.48 10.19
N LEU A 93 -1.72 -7.27 9.75
CA LEU A 93 -1.05 -6.27 10.58
C LEU A 93 -1.82 -5.99 11.87
N ASN A 94 -3.16 -5.99 11.82
CA ASN A 94 -3.97 -5.71 12.99
C ASN A 94 -3.76 -6.74 14.11
N SER A 95 -3.53 -8.00 13.77
CA SER A 95 -3.25 -9.06 14.75
C SER A 95 -1.90 -8.84 15.42
N LEU A 96 -0.86 -8.50 14.64
CA LEU A 96 0.47 -8.19 15.16
C LEU A 96 0.44 -7.01 16.15
N PHE A 97 -0.34 -5.97 15.85
CA PHE A 97 -0.46 -4.83 16.76
C PHE A 97 -1.32 -5.12 17.98
N LYS A 98 -2.36 -5.97 17.85
CA LYS A 98 -3.15 -6.38 19.00
C LYS A 98 -2.31 -7.16 20.01
N GLU A 99 -1.44 -8.04 19.54
CA GLU A 99 -0.48 -8.76 20.38
C GLU A 99 0.51 -7.80 21.06
N ALA A 100 1.06 -6.85 20.31
CA ALA A 100 1.97 -5.84 20.88
C ALA A 100 1.29 -4.92 21.92
N SER A 101 0.03 -4.52 21.70
CA SER A 101 -0.75 -3.72 22.66
C SER A 101 -1.13 -4.45 23.94
N ILE A 102 -1.03 -5.79 23.98
CA ILE A 102 -1.22 -6.57 25.21
C ILE A 102 0.08 -6.63 26.02
N LEU A 103 1.22 -6.38 25.39
CA LEU A 103 2.55 -6.45 25.99
C LEU A 103 3.07 -5.09 26.49
N LEU A 104 2.36 -4.00 26.23
CA LEU A 104 2.67 -2.61 26.64
C LEU A 104 1.57 -2.10 27.58
#